data_AF-A0A540NLJ5-F1
#
_entry.id   AF-A0A540NLJ5-F1
#
_cell.length_a   1.000
_cell.length_b   1.000
_cell.length_c   1.000
_cell.angle_alpha   90.00
_cell.angle_beta   90.00
_cell.angle_gamma   90.00
#
_symmetry.space_group_name_H-M   'P 1'
#
loop_
_entity.id
_entity.type
_entity.pdbx_description
1 polymer ?
#
loop_
_entity_poly.entity_id
_entity_poly.type
_entity_poly.pdbx_seq_one_letter_code
_entity_poly.pdbx_strand_id
1 'polypeptide(L)'
;MKKSTTAAILLVFYIFVLCPQPGIHSLAPPSDVRDFSYLKFVRNATDLPLQEEYDYIVVGGGTAGCPLATTLSANYSVLLLERGDIPTTYPSVSTVEGILENFMLEDDGTTPLQRFVSEDGVANVRGRILGGTSMVSGGAYSRADSEFYKKSGIKLDMNLVNKSYEWVEDTIVFRPNVSQWQSVVKDALLEAGVRPDNGFTLDSVEGTKISGALFDNLGRRYGAVELLNKGHPKNLRVAIHATVERIIFSSKASDPSAKGIIYNDSNGRSHWASIRGKGEVILSAGAIGSPQLLLLSGVGPKSYLTSLKIPVVHPQPYVGKFMRDNPRSNIIILPPSPIVPTYSQIAGFTSDFDIESISGTPYSSQAYSIFPNPTIPVTINSSFGFFMVKVRGPILSHGSLKLQSSYDAKVAPNVKFNYFAKEGDLSQCVSAMGKMRDLLKTNALKPFKTRDLPGLEGFNLFKPSLPMNQSDDASFCRDTVATHWHYHGGCSAGKVVDGDLRVTGIKALRVVDGSIFNSSPGTNPQATLMMLGRKAKKPKRKSIAAASAVGMVASLVDFNASPSLSSQSFEPPFPWPTEKSIAYGFFLSVNGKPSVSR
;
A
#
# COMPACT_ATOMS: atom_id res chain seq x y z
N MET A 1 -56.42 -25.77 -16.54
CA MET A 1 -55.44 -24.65 -16.47
C MET A 1 -55.34 -23.98 -15.09
N LYS A 2 -55.18 -24.74 -13.98
CA LYS A 2 -54.93 -24.15 -12.63
C LYS A 2 -53.96 -24.95 -11.74
N LYS A 3 -53.29 -25.98 -12.28
CA LYS A 3 -52.29 -26.78 -11.54
C LYS A 3 -50.86 -26.68 -12.11
N SER A 4 -50.67 -26.00 -13.24
CA SER A 4 -49.36 -25.87 -13.89
C SER A 4 -48.58 -24.61 -13.46
N THR A 5 -49.25 -23.63 -12.85
CA THR A 5 -48.62 -22.34 -12.50
C THR A 5 -47.97 -22.37 -11.12
N THR A 6 -48.48 -23.16 -10.18
CA THR A 6 -47.94 -23.26 -8.81
C THR A 6 -46.63 -24.04 -8.75
N ALA A 7 -46.47 -25.06 -9.60
CA ALA A 7 -45.22 -25.82 -9.71
C ALA A 7 -44.09 -25.00 -10.35
N ALA A 8 -44.41 -24.10 -11.30
CA ALA A 8 -43.43 -23.21 -11.91
C ALA A 8 -42.94 -22.13 -10.93
N ILE A 9 -43.82 -21.61 -10.06
CA ILE A 9 -43.46 -20.60 -9.06
C ILE A 9 -42.59 -21.21 -7.94
N LEU A 10 -42.88 -22.45 -7.52
CA LEU A 10 -42.04 -23.16 -6.54
C LEU A 10 -40.67 -23.55 -7.11
N LEU A 11 -40.57 -23.88 -8.40
CA LEU A 11 -39.29 -24.18 -9.05
C LEU A 11 -38.41 -22.92 -9.22
N VAL A 12 -39.01 -21.76 -9.51
CA VAL A 12 -38.30 -20.47 -9.56
C VAL A 12 -37.82 -20.04 -8.17
N PHE A 13 -38.61 -20.27 -7.11
CA PHE A 13 -38.14 -20.05 -5.74
C PHE A 13 -37.03 -21.03 -5.32
N TYR A 14 -37.07 -22.28 -5.77
CA TYR A 14 -36.00 -23.26 -5.48
C TYR A 14 -34.69 -22.95 -6.21
N ILE A 15 -34.75 -22.36 -7.41
CA ILE A 15 -33.57 -21.90 -8.16
C ILE A 15 -32.97 -20.63 -7.55
N PHE A 16 -33.77 -19.77 -6.91
CA PHE A 16 -33.25 -18.59 -6.18
C PHE A 16 -32.67 -18.92 -4.79
N VAL A 17 -33.07 -20.02 -4.15
CA VAL A 17 -32.53 -20.43 -2.84
C VAL A 17 -31.23 -21.25 -2.96
N LEU A 18 -30.91 -21.75 -4.16
CA LEU A 18 -29.68 -22.53 -4.43
C LEU A 18 -28.75 -21.90 -5.47
N CYS A 19 -28.99 -20.65 -5.87
CA CYS A 19 -27.98 -19.89 -6.59
C CYS A 19 -26.84 -19.59 -5.61
N PRO A 20 -25.61 -20.09 -5.84
CA PRO A 20 -24.47 -19.67 -5.04
C PRO A 20 -24.38 -18.15 -5.17
N GLN A 21 -24.30 -17.43 -4.05
CA GLN A 21 -23.96 -16.02 -4.12
C GLN A 21 -22.69 -15.88 -4.97
N PRO A 22 -22.64 -14.96 -5.95
CA PRO A 22 -21.44 -14.77 -6.75
C PRO A 22 -20.36 -14.22 -5.80
N GLY A 23 -19.43 -15.09 -5.42
CA GLY A 23 -18.27 -14.72 -4.61
C GLY A 23 -18.10 -15.57 -3.35
N ILE A 24 -17.75 -16.85 -3.50
CA ILE A 24 -16.93 -17.50 -2.47
C ILE A 24 -15.56 -16.83 -2.56
N HIS A 25 -15.39 -15.69 -1.88
CA HIS A 25 -14.06 -15.14 -1.64
C HIS A 25 -13.33 -16.14 -0.76
N SER A 26 -12.28 -16.75 -1.31
CA SER A 26 -11.31 -17.42 -0.47
C SER A 26 -10.61 -16.31 0.32
N LEU A 27 -10.73 -16.39 1.64
CA LEU A 27 -10.13 -15.46 2.60
C LEU A 27 -9.02 -16.20 3.33
N ALA A 28 -8.15 -15.45 3.98
CA ALA A 28 -7.07 -16.03 4.78
C ALA A 28 -7.65 -17.01 5.82
N PRO A 29 -7.16 -18.25 5.89
CA PRO A 29 -7.62 -19.20 6.89
C PRO A 29 -7.19 -18.74 8.29
N PRO A 30 -7.98 -19.05 9.34
CA PRO A 30 -7.50 -18.88 10.71
C PRO A 30 -6.20 -19.67 10.91
N SER A 31 -5.18 -19.03 11.45
CA SER A 31 -3.90 -19.67 11.79
C SER A 31 -3.57 -19.43 13.25
N ASP A 32 -3.12 -20.45 13.98
CA ASP A 32 -2.68 -20.27 15.37
C ASP A 32 -1.34 -19.53 15.45
N VAL A 33 -0.52 -19.57 14.38
CA VAL A 33 0.84 -19.02 14.34
C VAL A 33 0.98 -17.98 13.22
N ARG A 34 1.59 -16.82 13.54
CA ARG A 34 1.96 -15.84 12.51
C ARG A 34 3.19 -16.30 11.74
N ASP A 35 3.12 -16.19 10.41
CA ASP A 35 4.20 -16.58 9.52
C ASP A 35 5.22 -15.46 9.32
N PHE A 36 6.37 -15.60 9.99
CA PHE A 36 7.53 -14.72 9.83
C PHE A 36 8.63 -15.34 8.96
N SER A 37 8.31 -16.33 8.11
CA SER A 37 9.29 -17.02 7.27
C SER A 37 10.10 -16.08 6.37
N TYR A 38 9.53 -14.93 6.00
CA TYR A 38 10.20 -13.90 5.21
C TYR A 38 11.47 -13.36 5.88
N LEU A 39 11.57 -13.38 7.22
CA LEU A 39 12.75 -12.92 7.96
C LEU A 39 14.02 -13.67 7.57
N LYS A 40 13.91 -14.89 7.03
CA LYS A 40 15.05 -15.70 6.56
C LYS A 40 15.90 -14.98 5.50
N PHE A 41 15.30 -14.07 4.73
CA PHE A 41 15.96 -13.29 3.68
C PHE A 41 15.88 -11.77 3.89
N VAL A 42 15.48 -11.31 5.08
CA VAL A 42 15.63 -9.92 5.53
C VAL A 42 17.01 -9.73 6.14
N ARG A 43 17.70 -8.65 5.78
CA ARG A 43 19.02 -8.27 6.29
C ARG A 43 19.03 -6.80 6.65
N ASN A 44 19.84 -6.41 7.63
CA ASN A 44 20.15 -4.99 7.79
C ASN A 44 20.98 -4.53 6.59
N ALA A 45 20.75 -3.31 6.10
CA ALA A 45 21.57 -2.67 5.08
C ALA A 45 23.07 -2.74 5.42
N THR A 46 23.44 -2.68 6.71
CA THR A 46 24.84 -2.78 7.16
C THR A 46 25.51 -4.10 6.81
N ASP A 47 24.73 -5.16 6.62
CA ASP A 47 25.23 -6.52 6.35
C ASP A 47 25.33 -6.80 4.84
N LEU A 48 24.88 -5.85 4.01
CA LEU A 48 24.94 -5.97 2.56
C LEU A 48 26.30 -5.54 2.02
N PRO A 49 26.73 -6.11 0.88
CA PRO A 49 27.91 -5.61 0.17
C PRO A 49 27.76 -4.13 -0.21
N LEU A 50 28.88 -3.42 -0.32
CA LEU A 50 28.88 -2.02 -0.78
C LEU A 50 28.49 -1.89 -2.26
N GLN A 51 28.68 -2.95 -3.04
CA GLN A 51 28.31 -3.01 -4.45
C GLN A 51 27.62 -4.34 -4.74
N GLU A 52 26.49 -4.28 -5.41
CA GLU A 52 25.66 -5.45 -5.70
C GLU A 52 24.82 -5.22 -6.96
N GLU A 53 24.40 -6.30 -7.61
CA GLU A 53 23.70 -6.25 -8.90
C GLU A 53 22.48 -7.17 -8.90
N TYR A 54 21.35 -6.71 -9.43
CA TYR A 54 20.06 -7.44 -9.45
C TYR A 54 19.34 -7.28 -10.78
N ASP A 55 18.39 -8.15 -11.09
CA ASP A 55 17.49 -7.93 -12.22
C ASP A 55 16.48 -6.81 -11.88
N TYR A 56 16.01 -6.73 -10.64
CA TYR A 56 15.10 -5.68 -10.21
C TYR A 56 15.51 -5.11 -8.86
N ILE A 57 15.39 -3.78 -8.76
CA ILE A 57 15.52 -3.07 -7.49
C ILE A 57 14.18 -2.40 -7.21
N VAL A 58 13.54 -2.77 -6.10
CA VAL A 58 12.29 -2.18 -5.63
C VAL A 58 12.60 -1.26 -4.44
N VAL A 59 12.26 0.01 -4.58
CA VAL A 59 12.52 1.04 -3.56
C VAL A 59 11.26 1.31 -2.76
N GLY A 60 11.24 0.91 -1.50
CA GLY A 60 10.10 0.99 -0.59
C GLY A 60 9.46 -0.38 -0.36
N GLY A 61 9.66 -0.96 0.82
CA GLY A 61 9.06 -2.20 1.30
C GLY A 61 7.64 -2.00 1.80
N GLY A 62 6.83 -1.22 1.08
CA GLY A 62 5.50 -0.81 1.51
C GLY A 62 4.35 -1.64 0.93
N THR A 63 3.14 -1.08 1.02
CA THR A 63 1.88 -1.71 0.61
C THR A 63 1.90 -2.27 -0.82
N ALA A 64 2.50 -1.55 -1.78
CA ALA A 64 2.66 -2.03 -3.15
C ALA A 64 4.00 -2.75 -3.39
N GLY A 65 5.05 -2.36 -2.66
CA GLY A 65 6.41 -2.85 -2.87
C GLY A 65 6.62 -4.32 -2.46
N CYS A 66 6.04 -4.76 -1.34
CA CYS A 66 6.12 -6.15 -0.90
C CYS A 66 5.53 -7.15 -1.91
N PRO A 67 4.27 -7.03 -2.36
CA PRO A 67 3.71 -7.93 -3.36
C PRO A 67 4.40 -7.82 -4.72
N LEU A 68 4.91 -6.64 -5.08
CA LEU A 68 5.72 -6.43 -6.29
C LEU A 68 7.02 -7.24 -6.26
N ALA A 69 7.82 -7.08 -5.21
CA ALA A 69 9.10 -7.76 -5.06
C ALA A 69 8.91 -9.29 -5.00
N THR A 70 7.87 -9.72 -4.27
CA THR A 70 7.42 -11.13 -4.22
C THR A 70 7.17 -11.67 -5.63
N THR A 71 6.39 -10.94 -6.43
CA THR A 71 6.00 -11.37 -7.78
C THR A 71 7.18 -11.48 -8.73
N LEU A 72 8.12 -10.54 -8.66
CA LEU A 72 9.32 -10.52 -9.48
C LEU A 72 10.29 -11.65 -9.10
N SER A 73 10.40 -11.94 -7.80
CA SER A 73 11.30 -12.99 -7.27
C SER A 73 11.02 -14.39 -7.82
N ALA A 74 9.82 -14.62 -8.37
CA ALA A 74 9.47 -15.86 -9.05
C ALA A 74 10.45 -16.26 -10.15
N ASN A 75 11.04 -15.28 -10.85
CA ASN A 75 11.87 -15.56 -12.02
C ASN A 75 13.18 -14.76 -12.06
N TYR A 76 13.37 -13.82 -11.13
CA TYR A 76 14.41 -12.80 -11.22
C TYR A 76 15.04 -12.55 -9.85
N SER A 77 16.30 -12.13 -9.84
CA SER A 77 16.96 -11.61 -8.64
C SER A 77 16.40 -10.22 -8.29
N VAL A 78 15.94 -10.04 -7.05
CA VAL A 78 15.25 -8.84 -6.59
C VAL A 78 15.86 -8.35 -5.27
N LEU A 79 16.21 -7.07 -5.25
CA LEU A 79 16.51 -6.33 -4.02
C LEU A 79 15.32 -5.44 -3.67
N LEU A 80 14.73 -5.63 -2.50
CA LEU A 80 13.74 -4.74 -1.92
C LEU A 80 14.39 -3.91 -0.80
N LEU A 81 14.32 -2.59 -0.90
CA LEU A 81 14.92 -1.65 0.05
C LEU A 81 13.84 -0.96 0.88
N GLU A 82 13.92 -1.05 2.19
CA GLU A 82 13.03 -0.37 3.14
C GLU A 82 13.86 0.47 4.11
N ARG A 83 13.42 1.71 4.33
CA ARG A 83 14.12 2.65 5.22
C ARG A 83 13.84 2.42 6.70
N GLY A 84 12.67 1.86 7.03
CA GLY A 84 12.28 1.51 8.40
C GLY A 84 12.75 0.12 8.82
N ASP A 85 12.36 -0.25 10.03
CA ASP A 85 12.66 -1.55 10.64
C ASP A 85 11.59 -2.62 10.29
N ILE A 86 11.70 -3.82 10.87
CA ILE A 86 10.70 -4.87 10.82
C ILE A 86 9.56 -4.67 11.84
N PRO A 87 8.35 -5.19 11.55
CA PRO A 87 7.20 -5.12 12.46
C PRO A 87 7.44 -5.64 13.88
N THR A 88 8.30 -6.65 14.06
CA THR A 88 8.54 -7.26 15.37
C THR A 88 9.29 -6.33 16.33
N THR A 89 9.96 -5.28 15.84
CA THR A 89 10.59 -4.26 16.70
C THR A 89 9.56 -3.38 17.39
N TYR A 90 8.36 -3.24 16.81
CA TYR A 90 7.29 -2.38 17.33
C TYR A 90 6.01 -3.20 17.58
N PRO A 91 5.84 -3.83 18.76
CA PRO A 91 4.68 -4.69 19.04
C PRO A 91 3.32 -4.03 18.79
N SER A 92 3.20 -2.72 19.01
CA SER A 92 2.00 -1.92 18.75
C SER A 92 1.52 -1.95 17.29
N VAL A 93 2.39 -2.25 16.31
CA VAL A 93 1.98 -2.39 14.91
C VAL A 93 1.32 -3.74 14.63
N SER A 94 1.40 -4.69 15.56
CA SER A 94 0.96 -6.07 15.35
C SER A 94 -0.45 -6.37 15.83
N THR A 95 -1.13 -5.43 16.48
CA THR A 95 -2.46 -5.64 17.05
C THR A 95 -3.40 -4.50 16.73
N VAL A 96 -4.69 -4.74 16.90
CA VAL A 96 -5.74 -3.73 16.75
C VAL A 96 -5.71 -2.73 17.91
N GLU A 97 -5.39 -3.17 19.13
CA GLU A 97 -5.27 -2.32 20.32
C GLU A 97 -4.14 -1.30 20.18
N GLY A 98 -3.06 -1.68 19.47
CA GLY A 98 -1.91 -0.81 19.24
C GLY A 98 -2.14 0.31 18.21
N ILE A 99 -3.30 0.38 17.53
CA ILE A 99 -3.59 1.44 16.54
C ILE A 99 -3.39 2.82 17.17
N LEU A 100 -4.08 3.11 18.28
CA LEU A 100 -4.03 4.43 18.93
C LEU A 100 -2.64 4.70 19.51
N GLU A 101 -2.00 3.68 20.08
CA GLU A 101 -0.63 3.76 20.63
C GLU A 101 0.35 4.27 19.58
N ASN A 102 0.31 3.74 18.35
CA ASN A 102 1.21 4.18 17.28
C ASN A 102 1.11 5.69 17.00
N PHE A 103 -0.09 6.28 17.07
CA PHE A 103 -0.27 7.73 16.89
C PHE A 103 0.22 8.56 18.08
N MET A 104 0.34 7.96 19.27
CA MET A 104 0.84 8.60 20.48
C MET A 104 2.37 8.50 20.63
N LEU A 105 3.03 7.58 19.94
CA LEU A 105 4.49 7.46 19.93
C LEU A 105 5.13 8.71 19.31
N GLU A 106 6.11 9.28 20.00
CA GLU A 106 6.91 10.39 19.49
C GLU A 106 7.78 9.96 18.29
N ASP A 107 7.85 10.81 17.27
CA ASP A 107 8.65 10.52 16.07
C ASP A 107 10.13 10.87 16.34
N ASP A 108 10.88 9.86 16.74
CA ASP A 108 12.32 9.89 17.00
C ASP A 108 13.19 9.72 15.73
N GLY A 109 12.58 9.64 14.54
CA GLY A 109 13.30 9.34 13.30
C GLY A 109 13.42 7.85 12.95
N THR A 110 13.05 6.92 13.85
CA THR A 110 13.08 5.47 13.64
C THR A 110 11.71 4.80 13.71
N THR A 111 10.82 5.32 14.55
CA THR A 111 9.43 4.85 14.77
C THR A 111 8.64 4.57 13.49
N PRO A 112 7.63 3.68 13.55
CA PRO A 112 6.93 3.18 12.37
C PRO A 112 6.00 4.20 11.69
N LEU A 113 5.63 5.28 12.39
CA LEU A 113 4.90 6.41 11.85
C LEU A 113 5.80 7.64 11.81
N GLN A 114 6.15 8.08 10.60
CA GLN A 114 6.77 9.37 10.40
C GLN A 114 5.70 10.46 10.39
N ARG A 115 5.82 11.44 11.28
CA ARG A 115 4.94 12.61 11.40
C ARG A 115 5.34 13.67 10.36
N PHE A 116 4.36 14.38 9.81
CA PHE A 116 4.56 15.59 9.02
C PHE A 116 3.33 16.50 9.09
N VAL A 117 3.51 17.78 8.80
CA VAL A 117 2.40 18.75 8.70
C VAL A 117 2.36 19.27 7.27
N SER A 118 1.18 19.24 6.65
CA SER A 118 1.00 19.86 5.34
C SER A 118 1.15 21.39 5.43
N GLU A 119 1.47 22.05 4.32
CA GLU A 119 1.48 23.53 4.24
C GLU A 119 0.08 24.13 4.47
N ASP A 120 -0.97 23.31 4.46
CA ASP A 120 -2.33 23.69 4.85
C ASP A 120 -2.52 23.72 6.38
N GLY A 121 -1.51 23.33 7.17
CA GLY A 121 -1.57 23.27 8.64
C GLY A 121 -2.15 21.99 9.22
N VAL A 122 -2.50 21.01 8.37
CA VAL A 122 -3.10 19.73 8.79
C VAL A 122 -2.00 18.71 9.09
N ALA A 123 -1.95 18.22 10.33
CA ALA A 123 -1.08 17.14 10.80
C ALA A 123 -1.40 15.82 10.09
N ASN A 124 -0.35 15.06 9.76
CA ASN A 124 -0.46 13.85 8.96
C ASN A 124 0.70 12.87 9.24
N VAL A 125 0.55 11.61 8.83
CA VAL A 125 1.56 10.57 9.07
C VAL A 125 1.76 9.69 7.83
N ARG A 126 2.93 9.06 7.74
CA ARG A 126 3.23 8.01 6.75
C ARG A 126 4.00 6.86 7.38
N GLY A 127 3.83 5.65 6.85
CA GLY A 127 4.59 4.49 7.31
C GLY A 127 6.11 4.63 7.09
N ARG A 128 6.88 4.11 8.05
CA ARG A 128 8.35 3.93 8.01
C ARG A 128 8.68 2.59 8.66
N ILE A 129 8.28 1.50 8.01
CA ILE A 129 8.45 0.13 8.49
C ILE A 129 8.29 -0.83 7.31
N LEU A 130 8.87 -2.03 7.38
CA LEU A 130 8.61 -3.09 6.40
C LEU A 130 7.14 -3.51 6.44
N GLY A 131 6.49 -3.54 5.27
CA GLY A 131 5.04 -3.57 5.08
C GLY A 131 4.42 -2.18 4.87
N GLY A 132 5.16 -1.11 5.17
CA GLY A 132 4.75 0.28 5.00
C GLY A 132 3.49 0.64 5.77
N THR A 133 2.69 1.56 5.22
CA THR A 133 1.47 2.07 5.86
C THR A 133 0.43 0.97 6.14
N SER A 134 0.49 -0.20 5.48
CA SER A 134 -0.42 -1.30 5.80
C SER A 134 -0.28 -1.80 7.25
N MET A 135 0.92 -1.67 7.83
CA MET A 135 1.22 -2.08 9.22
C MET A 135 0.74 -1.09 10.28
N VAL A 136 0.32 0.11 9.89
CA VAL A 136 -0.05 1.21 10.80
C VAL A 136 -1.41 1.82 10.45
N SER A 137 -2.13 1.23 9.49
CA SER A 137 -3.45 1.70 9.04
C SER A 137 -4.58 1.30 10.01
N GLY A 138 -5.80 1.80 9.73
CA GLY A 138 -7.02 1.34 10.40
C GLY A 138 -7.49 -0.08 10.00
N GLY A 139 -6.82 -0.75 9.06
CA GLY A 139 -7.06 -2.16 8.71
C GLY A 139 -8.28 -2.47 7.84
N ALA A 140 -9.17 -1.51 7.56
CA ALA A 140 -10.33 -1.71 6.69
C ALA A 140 -9.93 -2.03 5.23
N TYR A 141 -10.49 -3.09 4.66
CA TYR A 141 -10.14 -3.61 3.34
C TYR A 141 -11.35 -3.57 2.40
N SER A 142 -11.20 -2.88 1.27
CA SER A 142 -12.17 -2.87 0.17
C SER A 142 -11.46 -2.79 -1.18
N ARG A 143 -11.93 -3.57 -2.17
CA ARG A 143 -11.51 -3.50 -3.57
C ARG A 143 -11.88 -2.15 -4.19
N ALA A 144 -11.23 -1.81 -5.29
CA ALA A 144 -11.50 -0.54 -5.95
C ALA A 144 -12.91 -0.50 -6.55
N ASP A 145 -13.50 0.69 -6.59
CA ASP A 145 -14.75 0.93 -7.30
C ASP A 145 -14.56 0.91 -8.84
N SER A 146 -15.69 0.84 -9.55
CA SER A 146 -15.68 0.78 -11.01
C SER A 146 -15.18 2.07 -11.68
N GLU A 147 -15.31 3.20 -11.00
CA GLU A 147 -14.96 4.52 -11.52
C GLU A 147 -13.44 4.70 -11.56
N PHE A 148 -12.75 4.19 -10.54
CA PHE A 148 -11.30 4.12 -10.48
C PHE A 148 -10.73 3.41 -11.70
N TYR A 149 -11.22 2.23 -12.05
CA TYR A 149 -10.70 1.50 -13.20
C TYR A 149 -10.87 2.30 -14.50
N LYS A 150 -12.03 2.94 -14.69
CA LYS A 150 -12.34 3.77 -15.86
C LYS A 150 -11.45 5.01 -15.96
N LYS A 151 -11.13 5.64 -14.83
CA LYS A 151 -10.42 6.95 -14.76
C LYS A 151 -8.94 6.84 -14.39
N SER A 152 -8.43 5.65 -14.08
CA SER A 152 -7.07 5.46 -13.56
C SER A 152 -5.98 5.93 -14.52
N GLY A 153 -6.21 5.83 -15.84
CA GLY A 153 -5.15 6.02 -16.85
C GLY A 153 -4.14 4.87 -16.89
N ILE A 154 -4.44 3.75 -16.21
CA ILE A 154 -3.58 2.57 -16.12
C ILE A 154 -4.12 1.49 -17.06
N LYS A 155 -3.24 0.78 -17.77
CA LYS A 155 -3.63 -0.38 -18.55
C LYS A 155 -3.90 -1.57 -17.63
N LEU A 156 -5.18 -1.87 -17.42
CA LEU A 156 -5.62 -2.93 -16.52
C LEU A 156 -6.23 -4.11 -17.32
N ASP A 157 -5.73 -5.31 -17.04
CA ASP A 157 -6.36 -6.56 -17.44
C ASP A 157 -7.21 -7.03 -16.26
N MET A 158 -8.54 -6.95 -16.39
CA MET A 158 -9.45 -7.19 -15.27
C MET A 158 -9.37 -8.63 -14.73
N ASN A 159 -9.00 -9.61 -15.56
CA ASN A 159 -8.78 -10.98 -15.10
C ASN A 159 -7.56 -11.04 -14.19
N LEU A 160 -6.46 -10.38 -14.58
CA LEU A 160 -5.27 -10.28 -13.74
C LEU A 160 -5.51 -9.45 -12.48
N VAL A 161 -6.32 -8.39 -12.55
CA VAL A 161 -6.73 -7.57 -11.39
C VAL A 161 -7.46 -8.45 -10.37
N ASN A 162 -8.49 -9.20 -10.78
CA ASN A 162 -9.26 -10.05 -9.89
C ASN A 162 -8.38 -11.13 -9.24
N LYS A 163 -7.57 -11.83 -10.04
CA LYS A 163 -6.60 -12.82 -9.52
C LYS A 163 -5.57 -12.22 -8.56
N SER A 164 -5.24 -10.95 -8.75
CA SER A 164 -4.29 -10.25 -7.88
C SER A 164 -4.95 -9.85 -6.56
N TYR A 165 -6.22 -9.47 -6.56
CA TYR A 165 -7.00 -9.28 -5.33
C TYR A 165 -7.15 -10.59 -4.56
N GLU A 166 -7.61 -11.67 -5.22
CA GLU A 166 -7.75 -13.00 -4.60
C GLU A 166 -6.44 -13.47 -3.97
N TRP A 167 -5.31 -13.32 -4.68
CA TRP A 167 -4.00 -13.71 -4.16
C TRP A 167 -3.61 -12.98 -2.87
N VAL A 168 -4.02 -11.72 -2.70
CA VAL A 168 -3.83 -10.94 -1.47
C VAL A 168 -4.82 -11.39 -0.39
N GLU A 169 -6.09 -11.50 -0.76
CA GLU A 169 -7.21 -11.85 0.13
C GLU A 169 -7.02 -13.19 0.81
N ASP A 170 -6.56 -14.19 0.05
CA ASP A 170 -6.21 -15.54 0.50
C ASP A 170 -5.09 -15.58 1.57
N THR A 171 -4.39 -14.47 1.79
CA THR A 171 -3.21 -14.43 2.67
C THR A 171 -3.43 -13.62 3.94
N ILE A 172 -4.08 -12.46 3.82
CA ILE A 172 -4.06 -11.45 4.89
C ILE A 172 -5.40 -10.75 5.12
N VAL A 173 -6.48 -11.16 4.43
CA VAL A 173 -7.79 -10.51 4.56
C VAL A 173 -8.76 -11.46 5.25
N PHE A 174 -9.46 -10.93 6.25
CA PHE A 174 -10.39 -11.66 7.08
C PHE A 174 -11.78 -11.03 7.02
N ARG A 175 -12.80 -11.87 7.20
CA ARG A 175 -14.16 -11.41 7.48
C ARG A 175 -14.25 -11.09 8.97
N PRO A 176 -14.56 -9.84 9.36
CA PRO A 176 -14.60 -9.47 10.76
C PRO A 176 -15.84 -10.08 11.44
N ASN A 177 -15.68 -10.49 12.70
CA ASN A 177 -16.81 -10.65 13.61
C ASN A 177 -17.32 -9.25 14.00
N VAL A 178 -18.53 -8.92 13.55
CA VAL A 178 -19.13 -7.59 13.76
C VAL A 178 -19.35 -7.36 15.25
N SER A 179 -18.65 -6.37 15.78
CA SER A 179 -18.72 -5.96 17.19
C SER A 179 -20.01 -5.18 17.49
N GLN A 180 -20.36 -5.06 18.77
CA GLN A 180 -21.59 -4.39 19.19
C GLN A 180 -21.68 -2.94 18.70
N TRP A 181 -20.61 -2.15 18.86
CA TRP A 181 -20.56 -0.77 18.38
C TRP A 181 -20.75 -0.71 16.85
N GLN A 182 -20.08 -1.61 16.12
CA GLN A 182 -20.18 -1.67 14.67
C GLN A 182 -21.58 -2.13 14.21
N SER A 183 -22.26 -3.01 14.94
CA SER A 183 -23.66 -3.34 14.68
C SER A 183 -24.58 -2.13 14.80
N VAL A 184 -24.39 -1.32 15.85
CA VAL A 184 -25.12 -0.05 16.03
C VAL A 184 -24.86 0.91 14.88
N VAL A 185 -23.61 1.03 14.44
CA VAL A 185 -23.22 1.88 13.30
C VAL A 185 -23.91 1.40 12.02
N LYS A 186 -23.98 0.09 11.77
CA LYS A 186 -24.71 -0.49 10.64
C LYS A 186 -26.17 -0.11 10.66
N ASP A 187 -26.85 -0.29 11.80
CA ASP A 187 -28.27 0.02 11.94
C ASP A 187 -28.52 1.52 11.77
N ALA A 188 -27.67 2.37 12.35
CA ALA A 188 -27.75 3.83 12.22
C ALA A 188 -27.58 4.28 10.76
N LEU A 189 -26.64 3.70 10.01
CA LEU A 189 -26.47 4.01 8.58
C LEU A 189 -27.72 3.63 7.76
N LEU A 190 -28.29 2.45 8.02
CA LEU A 190 -29.49 1.96 7.33
C LEU A 190 -30.75 2.77 7.68
N GLU A 191 -30.90 3.18 8.94
CA GLU A 191 -31.97 4.07 9.41
C GLU A 191 -31.82 5.48 8.83
N ALA A 192 -30.59 5.98 8.67
CA ALA A 192 -30.29 7.28 8.05
C ALA A 192 -30.38 7.26 6.51
N GLY A 193 -30.77 6.14 5.91
CA GLY A 193 -31.02 6.00 4.48
C GLY A 193 -29.80 5.63 3.62
N VAL A 194 -28.67 5.25 4.22
CA VAL A 194 -27.49 4.75 3.48
C VAL A 194 -27.75 3.29 3.09
N ARG A 195 -28.46 3.10 1.98
CA ARG A 195 -29.02 1.82 1.52
C ARG A 195 -28.50 1.47 0.12
N PRO A 196 -28.55 0.18 -0.28
CA PRO A 196 -29.07 -1.00 0.43
C PRO A 196 -28.14 -1.53 1.55
N ASP A 197 -28.59 -2.56 2.28
CA ASP A 197 -27.69 -3.41 3.07
C ASP A 197 -27.05 -4.44 2.13
N ASN A 198 -25.75 -4.30 1.89
CA ASN A 198 -24.99 -5.18 1.00
C ASN A 198 -24.41 -6.41 1.73
N GLY A 199 -24.67 -6.57 3.04
CA GLY A 199 -24.08 -7.63 3.83
C GLY A 199 -22.55 -7.54 3.85
N PHE A 200 -21.87 -8.68 3.82
CA PHE A 200 -20.41 -8.72 3.68
C PHE A 200 -20.01 -8.69 2.22
N THR A 201 -19.21 -7.69 1.84
CA THR A 201 -18.58 -7.65 0.51
C THR A 201 -17.28 -6.86 0.54
N LEU A 202 -16.29 -7.37 -0.21
CA LEU A 202 -15.02 -6.67 -0.41
C LEU A 202 -15.16 -5.54 -1.42
N ASP A 203 -16.20 -5.53 -2.26
CA ASP A 203 -16.37 -4.52 -3.30
C ASP A 203 -16.81 -3.17 -2.73
N SER A 204 -16.31 -2.09 -3.32
CA SER A 204 -16.77 -0.73 -3.01
C SER A 204 -18.07 -0.46 -3.76
N VAL A 205 -19.21 -0.60 -3.08
CA VAL A 205 -20.57 -0.44 -3.63
C VAL A 205 -21.39 0.52 -2.78
N GLU A 206 -22.29 1.27 -3.40
CA GLU A 206 -23.20 2.19 -2.71
C GLU A 206 -24.09 1.46 -1.70
N GLY A 207 -24.36 2.09 -0.56
CA GLY A 207 -25.11 1.52 0.56
C GLY A 207 -24.24 1.15 1.76
N THR A 208 -24.80 0.39 2.69
CA THR A 208 -24.11 -0.04 3.92
C THR A 208 -23.57 -1.45 3.75
N LYS A 209 -22.34 -1.69 4.19
CA LYS A 209 -21.72 -3.02 4.12
C LYS A 209 -20.83 -3.34 5.32
N ILE A 210 -20.55 -4.62 5.49
CA ILE A 210 -19.45 -5.16 6.29
C ILE A 210 -18.24 -5.29 5.36
N SER A 211 -17.15 -4.59 5.68
CA SER A 211 -15.89 -4.60 4.93
C SER A 211 -15.00 -5.79 5.33
N GLY A 212 -14.00 -6.10 4.50
CA GLY A 212 -12.91 -6.97 4.93
C GLY A 212 -11.99 -6.26 5.92
N ALA A 213 -11.17 -7.01 6.64
CA ALA A 213 -10.22 -6.47 7.59
C ALA A 213 -8.83 -7.10 7.42
N LEU A 214 -7.79 -6.33 7.72
CA LEU A 214 -6.42 -6.82 7.91
C LEU A 214 -6.14 -7.24 9.36
N PHE A 215 -7.19 -7.42 10.15
CA PHE A 215 -7.12 -7.99 11.49
C PHE A 215 -7.88 -9.31 11.48
N ASP A 216 -7.29 -10.33 12.09
CA ASP A 216 -8.02 -11.56 12.35
C ASP A 216 -8.97 -11.42 13.55
N ASN A 217 -9.73 -12.48 13.84
CA ASN A 217 -10.69 -12.49 14.94
C ASN A 217 -10.03 -12.47 16.34
N LEU A 218 -8.70 -12.60 16.43
CA LEU A 218 -7.93 -12.44 17.67
C LEU A 218 -7.32 -11.03 17.79
N GLY A 219 -7.63 -10.12 16.87
CA GLY A 219 -7.11 -8.75 16.87
C GLY A 219 -5.67 -8.63 16.35
N ARG A 220 -5.08 -9.69 15.78
CA ARG A 220 -3.72 -9.65 15.23
C ARG A 220 -3.74 -8.99 13.86
N ARG A 221 -2.84 -8.03 13.66
CA ARG A 221 -2.64 -7.35 12.37
C ARG A 221 -1.85 -8.22 11.40
N TYR A 222 -2.31 -8.19 10.15
CA TYR A 222 -1.58 -8.59 8.96
C TYR A 222 -1.38 -7.38 8.04
N GLY A 223 -0.38 -7.42 7.19
CA GLY A 223 -0.13 -6.37 6.21
C GLY A 223 0.57 -6.89 4.97
N ALA A 224 1.12 -5.96 4.20
CA ALA A 224 1.79 -6.31 2.95
C ALA A 224 3.09 -7.12 3.19
N VAL A 225 3.66 -7.07 4.40
CA VAL A 225 4.88 -7.77 4.76
C VAL A 225 4.72 -9.29 4.71
N GLU A 226 3.58 -9.85 5.14
CA GLU A 226 3.32 -11.30 5.08
C GLU A 226 3.22 -11.81 3.64
N LEU A 227 2.93 -10.95 2.66
CA LEU A 227 2.94 -11.32 1.25
C LEU A 227 4.35 -11.72 0.77
N LEU A 228 5.42 -11.26 1.47
CA LEU A 228 6.80 -11.68 1.20
C LEU A 228 7.01 -13.18 1.44
N ASN A 229 6.22 -13.84 2.29
CA ASN A 229 6.31 -15.28 2.51
C ASN A 229 6.07 -16.10 1.24
N LYS A 230 5.35 -15.54 0.26
CA LYS A 230 5.12 -16.13 -1.07
C LYS A 230 6.27 -15.87 -2.05
N GLY A 231 7.33 -15.18 -1.63
CA GLY A 231 8.53 -14.89 -2.43
C GLY A 231 9.51 -16.04 -2.46
N HIS A 232 10.41 -16.05 -3.44
CA HIS A 232 11.44 -17.09 -3.55
C HIS A 232 12.71 -16.68 -2.75
N PRO A 233 13.06 -17.37 -1.65
CA PRO A 233 14.15 -16.94 -0.75
C PRO A 233 15.53 -16.84 -1.40
N LYS A 234 15.78 -17.60 -2.47
CA LYS A 234 17.05 -17.54 -3.23
C LYS A 234 17.15 -16.33 -4.15
N ASN A 235 16.00 -15.76 -4.52
CA ASN A 235 15.88 -14.71 -5.52
C ASN A 235 15.52 -13.36 -4.89
N LEU A 236 14.90 -13.36 -3.70
CA LEU A 236 14.48 -12.15 -3.01
C LEU A 236 15.41 -11.84 -1.84
N ARG A 237 16.00 -10.65 -1.84
CA ARG A 237 16.67 -10.05 -0.68
C ARG A 237 15.92 -8.80 -0.26
N VAL A 238 15.73 -8.64 1.05
CA VAL A 238 15.12 -7.46 1.64
C VAL A 238 16.14 -6.78 2.54
N ALA A 239 16.42 -5.50 2.29
CA ALA A 239 17.25 -4.67 3.16
C ALA A 239 16.36 -3.72 3.96
N ILE A 240 16.45 -3.80 5.29
CA ILE A 240 15.86 -2.82 6.21
C ILE A 240 16.92 -1.78 6.61
N HIS A 241 16.48 -0.64 7.15
CA HIS A 241 17.36 0.49 7.46
C HIS A 241 18.15 1.01 6.23
N ALA A 242 17.58 0.82 5.04
CA ALA A 242 18.16 1.21 3.76
C ALA A 242 17.48 2.49 3.24
N THR A 243 18.11 3.65 3.43
CA THR A 243 17.59 4.92 2.91
C THR A 243 18.10 5.16 1.50
N VAL A 244 17.23 5.00 0.49
CA VAL A 244 17.58 5.31 -0.90
C VAL A 244 17.63 6.82 -1.12
N GLU A 245 18.76 7.32 -1.62
CA GLU A 245 18.99 8.76 -1.79
C GLU A 245 18.82 9.21 -3.24
N ARG A 246 19.29 8.39 -4.19
CA ARG A 246 19.29 8.74 -5.61
C ARG A 246 19.16 7.53 -6.52
N ILE A 247 18.55 7.76 -7.68
CA ILE A 247 18.58 6.88 -8.85
C ILE A 247 19.78 7.26 -9.72
N ILE A 248 20.50 6.26 -10.20
CA ILE A 248 21.64 6.42 -11.09
C ILE A 248 21.18 6.19 -12.53
N PHE A 249 21.59 7.09 -13.43
CA PHE A 249 21.22 7.04 -14.85
C PHE A 249 22.44 6.85 -15.75
N SER A 250 22.19 6.35 -16.96
CA SER A 250 23.19 6.29 -18.03
C SER A 250 23.69 7.68 -18.42
N SER A 251 24.96 7.79 -18.82
CA SER A 251 25.60 9.04 -19.26
C SER A 251 24.98 9.67 -20.52
N LYS A 252 24.21 8.90 -21.32
CA LYS A 252 23.56 9.41 -22.53
C LYS A 252 22.35 10.30 -22.18
N ALA A 253 22.58 11.61 -22.19
CA ALA A 253 21.59 12.62 -21.81
C ALA A 253 20.31 12.64 -22.68
N SER A 254 20.40 12.23 -23.96
CA SER A 254 19.25 12.25 -24.89
C SER A 254 18.24 11.12 -24.68
N ASP A 255 18.60 10.08 -23.92
CA ASP A 255 17.78 8.88 -23.72
C ASP A 255 18.15 8.22 -22.38
N PRO A 256 17.80 8.85 -21.25
CA PRO A 256 18.22 8.40 -19.93
C PRO A 256 17.62 7.04 -19.61
N SER A 257 18.47 6.12 -19.15
CA SER A 257 18.06 4.83 -18.60
C SER A 257 18.50 4.76 -17.15
N ALA A 258 17.62 4.36 -16.24
CA ALA A 258 18.04 3.98 -14.90
C ALA A 258 19.04 2.81 -14.98
N LYS A 259 20.02 2.82 -14.08
CA LYS A 259 21.11 1.83 -13.98
C LYS A 259 21.26 1.24 -12.58
N GLY A 260 20.61 1.85 -11.59
CA GLY A 260 20.73 1.44 -10.21
C GLY A 260 20.31 2.55 -9.27
N ILE A 261 20.66 2.40 -8.01
CA ILE A 261 20.40 3.37 -6.95
C ILE A 261 21.62 3.48 -6.03
N ILE A 262 21.71 4.60 -5.32
CA ILE A 262 22.57 4.77 -4.14
C ILE A 262 21.66 4.78 -2.90
N TYR A 263 22.05 4.03 -1.88
CA TYR A 263 21.36 4.01 -0.59
C TYR A 263 22.35 4.03 0.57
N ASN A 264 21.93 4.59 1.69
CA ASN A 264 22.72 4.65 2.93
C ASN A 264 22.18 3.67 3.97
N ASP A 265 23.10 2.99 4.66
CA ASP A 265 22.79 2.15 5.82
C ASP A 265 22.64 2.99 7.11
N SER A 266 22.30 2.32 8.22
CA SER A 266 22.17 2.99 9.54
C SER A 266 23.48 3.57 10.07
N ASN A 267 24.64 3.12 9.56
CA ASN A 267 25.96 3.62 9.93
C ASN A 267 26.41 4.78 9.03
N GLY A 268 25.57 5.21 8.09
CA GLY A 268 25.88 6.28 7.13
C GLY A 268 26.81 5.85 5.99
N ARG A 269 27.06 4.55 5.81
CA ARG A 269 27.84 4.05 4.67
C ARG A 269 26.96 4.02 3.43
N SER A 270 27.51 4.47 2.31
CA SER A 270 26.84 4.43 1.01
C SER A 270 27.07 3.10 0.29
N HIS A 271 25.99 2.53 -0.20
CA HIS A 271 25.94 1.32 -0.99
C HIS A 271 25.42 1.64 -2.39
N TRP A 272 25.90 0.88 -3.38
CA TRP A 272 25.46 0.96 -4.77
C TRP A 272 24.85 -0.38 -5.20
N ALA A 273 23.55 -0.37 -5.47
CA ALA A 273 22.87 -1.48 -6.14
C ALA A 273 22.62 -1.13 -7.63
N SER A 274 23.09 -1.96 -8.55
CA SER A 274 22.91 -1.80 -10.00
C SER A 274 21.92 -2.81 -10.59
N ILE A 275 21.37 -2.49 -11.76
CA ILE A 275 20.49 -3.39 -12.51
C ILE A 275 21.26 -4.10 -13.64
N ARG A 276 21.06 -5.42 -13.79
CA ARG A 276 21.64 -6.22 -14.87
C ARG A 276 20.73 -6.32 -16.09
N GLY A 277 21.32 -6.43 -17.28
CA GLY A 277 20.62 -6.78 -18.51
C GLY A 277 19.40 -5.88 -18.82
N LYS A 278 18.21 -6.47 -18.84
CA LYS A 278 16.92 -5.79 -19.09
C LYS A 278 16.15 -5.46 -17.81
N GLY A 279 16.87 -5.39 -16.70
CA GLY A 279 16.33 -5.07 -15.39
C GLY A 279 15.72 -3.67 -15.30
N GLU A 280 15.03 -3.41 -14.19
CA GLU A 280 14.38 -2.11 -13.93
C GLU A 280 14.53 -1.70 -12.46
N VAL A 281 14.63 -0.39 -12.22
CA VAL A 281 14.39 0.22 -10.91
C VAL A 281 12.90 0.54 -10.81
N ILE A 282 12.26 0.15 -9.72
CA ILE A 282 10.83 0.39 -9.50
C ILE A 282 10.64 1.12 -8.18
N LEU A 283 10.05 2.30 -8.24
CA LEU A 283 9.73 3.08 -7.05
C LEU A 283 8.38 2.66 -6.48
N SER A 284 8.38 2.28 -5.21
CA SER A 284 7.22 1.95 -4.38
C SER A 284 7.31 2.67 -3.03
N ALA A 285 7.93 3.85 -3.01
CA ALA A 285 8.21 4.65 -1.82
C ALA A 285 7.01 5.52 -1.36
N GLY A 286 5.84 5.30 -1.96
CA GLY A 286 4.58 5.93 -1.60
C GLY A 286 4.39 7.32 -2.21
N ALA A 287 3.19 7.88 -1.99
CA ALA A 287 2.77 9.19 -2.50
C ALA A 287 3.73 10.34 -2.17
N ILE A 288 4.48 10.22 -1.07
CA ILE A 288 5.47 11.22 -0.65
C ILE A 288 6.88 10.85 -1.12
N GLY A 289 7.32 9.60 -0.90
CA GLY A 289 8.70 9.19 -1.14
C GLY A 289 9.07 9.06 -2.61
N SER A 290 8.16 8.56 -3.46
CA SER A 290 8.42 8.37 -4.89
C SER A 290 8.65 9.69 -5.64
N PRO A 291 7.79 10.71 -5.55
CA PRO A 291 8.08 12.01 -6.17
C PRO A 291 9.29 12.71 -5.55
N GLN A 292 9.50 12.60 -4.23
CA GLN A 292 10.71 13.13 -3.59
C GLN A 292 11.98 12.55 -4.22
N LEU A 293 12.05 11.23 -4.38
CA LEU A 293 13.22 10.55 -4.92
C LEU A 293 13.45 10.88 -6.40
N LEU A 294 12.38 11.00 -7.21
CA LEU A 294 12.50 11.46 -8.60
C LEU A 294 13.11 12.86 -8.67
N LEU A 295 12.64 13.80 -7.83
CA LEU A 295 13.16 15.17 -7.78
C LEU A 295 14.64 15.19 -7.36
N LEU A 296 15.01 14.49 -6.28
CA LEU A 296 16.40 14.38 -5.81
C LEU A 296 17.33 13.77 -6.86
N SER A 297 16.78 12.91 -7.73
CA SER A 297 17.50 12.23 -8.81
C SER A 297 17.49 13.02 -10.13
N GLY A 298 17.02 14.28 -10.13
CA GLY A 298 17.07 15.13 -11.31
C GLY A 298 15.95 14.89 -12.34
N VAL A 299 14.87 14.21 -11.94
CA VAL A 299 13.67 13.98 -12.77
C VAL A 299 12.53 14.84 -12.24
N GLY A 300 12.20 15.92 -12.94
CA GLY A 300 11.23 16.90 -12.44
C GLY A 300 11.17 18.20 -13.25
N PRO A 301 10.43 19.21 -12.77
CA PRO A 301 10.31 20.48 -13.48
C PRO A 301 11.67 21.17 -13.62
N LYS A 302 12.09 21.44 -14.85
CA LYS A 302 13.44 21.95 -15.17
C LYS A 302 13.80 23.19 -14.35
N SER A 303 12.96 24.22 -14.36
CA SER A 303 13.19 25.48 -13.63
C SER A 303 13.32 25.26 -12.12
N TYR A 304 12.50 24.37 -11.55
CA TYR A 304 12.54 24.05 -10.13
C TYR A 304 13.84 23.34 -9.74
N LEU A 305 14.23 22.29 -10.48
CA LEU A 305 15.47 21.57 -10.22
C LEU A 305 16.71 22.45 -10.37
N THR A 306 16.76 23.28 -11.42
CA THR A 306 17.84 24.25 -11.63
C THR A 306 17.92 25.27 -10.49
N SER A 307 16.78 25.75 -9.97
CA SER A 307 16.76 26.69 -8.82
C SER A 307 17.37 26.09 -7.54
N LEU A 308 17.31 24.76 -7.40
CA LEU A 308 17.89 24.01 -6.28
C LEU A 308 19.30 23.48 -6.58
N LYS A 309 19.89 23.84 -7.73
CA LYS A 309 21.18 23.34 -8.21
C LYS A 309 21.23 21.81 -8.35
N ILE A 310 20.08 21.17 -8.56
CA ILE A 310 20.00 19.74 -8.86
C ILE A 310 20.20 19.56 -10.37
N PRO A 311 21.19 18.74 -10.81
CA PRO A 311 21.37 18.43 -12.22
C PRO A 311 20.10 17.83 -12.83
N VAL A 312 19.64 18.37 -13.94
CA VAL A 312 18.43 17.88 -14.61
C VAL A 312 18.80 16.71 -15.50
N VAL A 313 18.37 15.51 -15.11
CA VAL A 313 18.47 14.29 -15.92
C VAL A 313 17.36 14.26 -16.97
N HIS A 314 16.13 14.54 -16.56
CA HIS A 314 14.99 14.57 -17.47
C HIS A 314 13.96 15.61 -17.02
N PRO A 315 13.61 16.60 -17.88
CA PRO A 315 12.58 17.56 -17.56
C PRO A 315 11.20 16.88 -17.58
N GLN A 316 10.60 16.75 -16.40
CA GLN A 316 9.26 16.19 -16.22
C GLN A 316 8.40 17.17 -15.40
N PRO A 317 7.57 18.02 -16.03
CA PRO A 317 6.89 19.14 -15.37
C PRO A 317 5.86 18.72 -14.31
N TYR A 318 5.47 17.45 -14.27
CA TYR A 318 4.41 16.97 -13.41
C TYR A 318 4.88 16.20 -12.16
N VAL A 319 6.18 15.93 -11.99
CA VAL A 319 6.68 15.31 -10.74
C VAL A 319 6.39 16.23 -9.56
N GLY A 320 5.79 15.67 -8.51
CA GLY A 320 5.37 16.41 -7.31
C GLY A 320 4.15 17.30 -7.54
N LYS A 321 3.46 17.21 -8.69
CA LYS A 321 2.20 17.92 -8.94
C LYS A 321 1.00 17.01 -8.69
N PHE A 322 -0.19 17.61 -8.59
CA PHE A 322 -1.46 16.88 -8.40
C PHE A 322 -1.47 16.02 -7.12
N MET A 323 -0.82 16.51 -6.06
CA MET A 323 -0.94 15.92 -4.73
C MET A 323 -2.37 16.11 -4.24
N ARG A 324 -3.01 15.04 -3.79
CA ARG A 324 -4.37 15.05 -3.25
C ARG A 324 -4.37 14.37 -1.91
N ASP A 325 -5.25 14.83 -1.03
CA ASP A 325 -5.65 14.12 0.17
C ASP A 325 -7.15 14.23 0.30
N ASN A 326 -7.81 13.13 0.66
CA ASN A 326 -9.24 13.13 0.88
C ASN A 326 -9.52 13.87 2.20
N PRO A 327 -10.30 14.97 2.18
CA PRO A 327 -10.70 15.64 3.42
C PRO A 327 -11.49 14.68 4.31
N ARG A 328 -11.12 14.65 5.60
CA ARG A 328 -11.88 13.99 6.66
C ARG A 328 -12.53 15.03 7.54
N SER A 329 -13.81 14.85 7.79
CA SER A 329 -14.53 15.49 8.90
C SER A 329 -14.97 14.42 9.88
N ASN A 330 -15.10 14.77 11.16
CA ASN A 330 -15.45 13.80 12.18
C ASN A 330 -16.42 14.38 13.22
N ILE A 331 -17.16 13.47 13.85
CA ILE A 331 -17.94 13.75 15.05
C ILE A 331 -17.57 12.70 16.07
N ILE A 332 -17.40 13.15 17.31
CA ILE A 332 -17.08 12.26 18.42
C ILE A 332 -18.21 12.38 19.44
N ILE A 333 -18.84 11.25 19.71
CA ILE A 333 -19.81 11.13 20.79
C ILE A 333 -19.11 10.58 22.03
N LEU A 334 -19.49 11.08 23.20
CA LEU A 334 -19.05 10.60 24.51
C LEU A 334 -20.26 9.94 25.20
N PRO A 335 -20.43 8.62 25.07
CA PRO A 335 -21.58 7.92 25.62
C PRO A 335 -21.68 8.02 27.15
N PRO A 336 -22.89 7.95 27.73
CA PRO A 336 -23.08 7.93 29.18
C PRO A 336 -22.58 6.64 29.84
N SER A 337 -22.42 5.56 29.07
CA SER A 337 -21.91 4.27 29.54
C SER A 337 -20.71 3.83 28.69
N PRO A 338 -19.67 3.21 29.28
CA PRO A 338 -18.48 2.81 28.55
C PRO A 338 -18.79 1.89 27.36
N ILE A 339 -18.13 2.14 26.22
CA ILE A 339 -18.17 1.27 25.04
C ILE A 339 -16.82 0.60 24.81
N VAL A 340 -16.84 -0.62 24.27
CA VAL A 340 -15.64 -1.40 23.94
C VAL A 340 -14.94 -0.79 22.72
N PRO A 341 -13.61 -0.66 22.69
CA PRO A 341 -12.89 -0.16 21.52
C PRO A 341 -13.03 -1.10 20.32
N THR A 342 -13.19 -0.53 19.13
CA THR A 342 -13.38 -1.27 17.88
C THR A 342 -12.70 -0.53 16.74
N TYR A 343 -12.18 -1.28 15.78
CA TYR A 343 -11.77 -0.75 14.48
C TYR A 343 -12.98 -0.66 13.54
N SER A 344 -12.79 -0.04 12.37
CA SER A 344 -13.84 0.09 11.36
C SER A 344 -14.13 -1.27 10.72
N GLN A 345 -15.37 -1.74 10.88
CA GLN A 345 -15.87 -2.98 10.27
C GLN A 345 -17.01 -2.69 9.28
N ILE A 346 -17.73 -1.59 9.52
CA ILE A 346 -18.86 -1.14 8.72
C ILE A 346 -18.48 0.14 7.97
N ALA A 347 -18.84 0.17 6.70
CA ALA A 347 -18.73 1.37 5.88
C ALA A 347 -20.06 1.66 5.20
N GLY A 348 -20.47 2.93 5.26
CA GLY A 348 -21.61 3.49 4.55
C GLY A 348 -21.12 4.27 3.34
N PHE A 349 -21.54 3.86 2.16
CA PHE A 349 -21.10 4.40 0.88
C PHE A 349 -22.20 5.22 0.22
N THR A 350 -21.83 6.41 -0.23
CA THR A 350 -22.68 7.25 -1.09
C THR A 350 -21.88 7.68 -2.32
N SER A 351 -22.53 8.37 -3.27
CA SER A 351 -21.82 8.95 -4.42
C SER A 351 -20.75 9.97 -4.03
N ASP A 352 -20.97 10.69 -2.92
CA ASP A 352 -20.23 11.91 -2.59
C ASP A 352 -19.23 11.69 -1.45
N PHE A 353 -19.54 10.80 -0.52
CA PHE A 353 -18.74 10.55 0.67
C PHE A 353 -18.92 9.13 1.21
N ASP A 354 -17.93 8.69 1.98
CA ASP A 354 -17.98 7.44 2.74
C ASP A 354 -18.04 7.75 4.24
N ILE A 355 -18.81 6.97 5.00
CA ILE A 355 -18.92 7.07 6.46
C ILE A 355 -18.37 5.78 7.08
N GLU A 356 -17.43 5.94 8.00
CA GLU A 356 -16.89 4.86 8.83
C GLU A 356 -16.93 5.28 10.30
N SER A 357 -16.92 4.31 11.22
CA SER A 357 -16.83 4.62 12.64
C SER A 357 -15.88 3.67 13.35
N ILE A 358 -15.23 4.19 14.39
CA ILE A 358 -14.47 3.42 15.37
C ILE A 358 -14.97 3.75 16.77
N SER A 359 -14.63 2.93 17.75
CA SER A 359 -14.76 3.28 19.16
C SER A 359 -13.41 3.17 19.85
N GLY A 360 -13.17 4.04 20.83
CA GLY A 360 -11.89 4.13 21.53
C GLY A 360 -12.04 4.24 23.04
N THR A 361 -10.94 3.96 23.73
CA THR A 361 -10.80 4.14 25.18
C THR A 361 -10.29 5.55 25.51
N PRO A 362 -10.47 6.02 26.77
CA PRO A 362 -9.86 7.26 27.21
C PRO A 362 -8.35 7.30 26.96
N TYR A 363 -7.82 8.49 26.70
CA TYR A 363 -6.37 8.71 26.57
C TYR A 363 -5.99 10.14 26.97
N SER A 364 -4.80 10.29 27.55
CA SER A 364 -4.28 11.55 28.09
C SER A 364 -3.07 12.09 27.32
N SER A 365 -2.50 11.29 26.41
CA SER A 365 -1.37 11.69 25.56
C SER A 365 -1.87 12.10 24.17
N GLN A 366 -1.16 13.00 23.50
CA GLN A 366 -1.59 13.47 22.19
C GLN A 366 -1.53 12.34 21.15
N ALA A 367 -2.69 11.99 20.57
CA ALA A 367 -2.75 11.12 19.39
C ALA A 367 -2.56 11.97 18.12
N TYR A 368 -1.35 11.96 17.57
CA TYR A 368 -0.96 12.82 16.46
C TYR A 368 -1.81 12.57 15.20
N SER A 369 -2.18 13.63 14.46
CA SER A 369 -2.99 13.59 13.23
C SER A 369 -4.42 13.03 13.30
N ILE A 370 -4.85 12.46 14.44
CA ILE A 370 -6.29 12.16 14.67
C ILE A 370 -7.09 13.47 14.63
N PHE A 371 -6.48 14.55 15.15
CA PHE A 371 -6.95 15.92 15.04
C PHE A 371 -6.00 16.72 14.14
N PRO A 372 -6.50 17.76 13.45
CA PRO A 372 -5.71 18.44 12.44
C PRO A 372 -4.61 19.32 13.01
N ASN A 373 -4.84 19.92 14.18
CA ASN A 373 -3.86 20.80 14.81
C ASN A 373 -2.86 19.98 15.66
N PRO A 374 -1.56 19.97 15.30
CA PRO A 374 -0.56 19.23 16.06
C PRO A 374 -0.07 19.95 17.33
N THR A 375 -0.40 21.23 17.55
CA THR A 375 0.13 22.01 18.68
C THR A 375 -0.78 22.02 19.90
N ILE A 376 -2.04 21.60 19.76
CA ILE A 376 -3.01 21.55 20.85
C ILE A 376 -3.24 20.07 21.19
N PRO A 377 -2.69 19.58 22.31
CA PRO A 377 -2.99 18.24 22.79
C PRO A 377 -4.49 18.08 23.04
N VAL A 378 -5.09 17.08 22.42
CA VAL A 378 -6.49 16.73 22.60
C VAL A 378 -6.55 15.49 23.46
N THR A 379 -7.17 15.57 24.64
CA THR A 379 -7.39 14.44 25.54
C THR A 379 -8.88 14.08 25.58
N ILE A 380 -9.18 12.79 25.74
CA ILE A 380 -10.55 12.30 25.89
C ILE A 380 -10.58 11.42 27.14
N ASN A 381 -11.40 11.82 28.12
CA ASN A 381 -11.40 11.21 29.46
C ASN A 381 -12.43 10.08 29.62
N SER A 382 -13.19 9.76 28.58
CA SER A 382 -14.17 8.66 28.55
C SER A 382 -13.99 7.81 27.29
N SER A 383 -14.59 6.62 27.24
CA SER A 383 -14.73 5.93 25.96
C SER A 383 -15.51 6.81 24.99
N PHE A 384 -15.26 6.65 23.70
CA PHE A 384 -15.86 7.51 22.68
C PHE A 384 -16.20 6.75 21.41
N GLY A 385 -17.27 7.16 20.74
CA GLY A 385 -17.59 6.75 19.37
C GLY A 385 -17.13 7.83 18.40
N PHE A 386 -16.29 7.47 17.44
CA PHE A 386 -15.68 8.39 16.48
C PHE A 386 -16.22 8.09 15.09
N PHE A 387 -17.09 8.96 14.58
CA PHE A 387 -17.61 8.88 13.23
C PHE A 387 -16.75 9.72 12.30
N MET A 388 -16.35 9.14 11.18
CA MET A 388 -15.52 9.75 10.15
C MET A 388 -16.29 9.81 8.86
N VAL A 389 -16.20 10.97 8.21
CA VAL A 389 -16.63 11.15 6.83
C VAL A 389 -15.38 11.31 5.98
N LYS A 390 -15.30 10.57 4.89
CA LYS A 390 -14.34 10.77 3.81
C LYS A 390 -15.05 11.42 2.63
N VAL A 391 -14.60 12.59 2.18
CA VAL A 391 -15.04 13.13 0.88
C VAL A 391 -14.47 12.25 -0.24
N ARG A 392 -15.33 11.73 -1.13
CA ARG A 392 -15.00 10.63 -2.05
C ARG A 392 -14.78 11.06 -3.48
N GLY A 393 -15.62 11.99 -3.99
CA GLY A 393 -15.74 12.33 -5.41
C GLY A 393 -14.41 12.68 -6.08
N PRO A 394 -14.33 12.96 -7.40
CA PRO A 394 -13.04 13.36 -7.97
C PRO A 394 -12.53 14.57 -7.21
N ILE A 395 -11.54 14.37 -6.33
CA ILE A 395 -11.07 15.42 -5.43
C ILE A 395 -10.48 16.48 -6.34
N LEU A 396 -11.21 17.60 -6.43
CA LEU A 396 -10.95 18.66 -7.38
C LEU A 396 -9.78 19.50 -6.89
N SER A 397 -9.70 19.70 -5.57
CA SER A 397 -8.55 20.27 -4.90
C SER A 397 -7.32 19.39 -5.11
N HIS A 398 -6.23 20.05 -5.46
CA HIS A 398 -4.93 19.40 -5.47
C HIS A 398 -3.87 20.45 -5.19
N GLY A 399 -2.73 20.01 -4.67
CA GLY A 399 -1.56 20.86 -4.52
C GLY A 399 -0.32 20.21 -5.09
N SER A 400 0.77 20.33 -4.35
CA SER A 400 2.09 19.92 -4.81
C SER A 400 3.01 19.53 -3.66
N LEU A 401 4.02 18.75 -3.99
CA LEU A 401 5.14 18.37 -3.16
C LEU A 401 6.39 19.10 -3.64
N LYS A 402 7.15 19.65 -2.70
CA LYS A 402 8.44 20.31 -2.93
C LYS A 402 9.48 19.77 -1.96
N LEU A 403 10.70 19.60 -2.43
CA LEU A 403 11.84 19.25 -1.59
C LEU A 403 12.06 20.33 -0.51
N GLN A 404 12.17 19.90 0.75
CA GLN A 404 12.67 20.74 1.84
C GLN A 404 14.21 20.71 1.88
N SER A 405 14.82 19.56 1.61
CA SER A 405 16.26 19.41 1.38
C SER A 405 16.54 18.99 -0.06
N SER A 406 17.54 19.60 -0.70
CA SER A 406 17.95 19.28 -2.08
C SER A 406 18.89 18.08 -2.19
N TYR A 407 19.30 17.48 -1.06
CA TYR A 407 20.27 16.40 -1.02
C TYR A 407 19.92 15.28 -0.02
N ASP A 408 19.22 15.60 1.09
CA ASP A 408 18.91 14.63 2.14
C ASP A 408 17.51 14.02 1.95
N ALA A 409 17.46 12.72 1.65
CA ALA A 409 16.22 11.97 1.46
C ALA A 409 15.47 11.66 2.77
N LYS A 410 16.11 11.79 3.94
CA LYS A 410 15.49 11.57 5.25
C LYS A 410 14.58 12.74 5.64
N VAL A 411 14.93 13.95 5.22
CA VAL A 411 14.13 15.15 5.43
C VAL A 411 12.82 15.02 4.65
N ALA A 412 11.68 15.12 5.34
CA ALA A 412 10.38 15.06 4.69
C ALA A 412 10.21 16.25 3.72
N PRO A 413 9.61 16.06 2.53
CA PRO A 413 9.33 17.18 1.64
C PRO A 413 8.14 18.00 2.17
N ASN A 414 8.06 19.26 1.76
CA ASN A 414 6.89 20.10 1.98
C ASN A 414 5.76 19.64 1.06
N VAL A 415 4.54 19.50 1.60
CA VAL A 415 3.38 19.04 0.84
C VAL A 415 2.19 19.94 1.11
N LYS A 416 1.53 20.37 0.03
CA LYS A 416 0.26 21.09 0.08
C LYS A 416 -0.81 20.31 -0.66
N PHE A 417 -2.00 20.22 -0.10
CA PHE A 417 -3.17 19.57 -0.68
C PHE A 417 -4.25 20.58 -1.11
N ASN A 418 -4.28 21.78 -0.51
CA ASN A 418 -5.29 22.82 -0.76
C ASN A 418 -6.72 22.33 -0.44
N TYR A 419 -6.93 21.78 0.76
CA TYR A 419 -8.24 21.29 1.20
C TYR A 419 -9.35 22.33 0.94
N PHE A 420 -10.44 21.91 0.30
CA PHE A 420 -11.60 22.76 -0.01
C PHE A 420 -11.31 24.05 -0.81
N ALA A 421 -10.19 24.10 -1.54
CA ALA A 421 -9.92 25.15 -2.51
C ALA A 421 -10.87 25.12 -3.73
N LYS A 422 -11.50 23.97 -3.99
CA LYS A 422 -12.57 23.83 -4.98
C LYS A 422 -13.91 23.66 -4.27
N GLU A 423 -14.91 24.43 -4.70
CA GLU A 423 -16.24 24.44 -4.07
C GLU A 423 -16.93 23.08 -4.10
N GLY A 424 -16.70 22.28 -5.13
CA GLY A 424 -17.27 20.93 -5.24
C GLY A 424 -16.82 19.97 -4.13
N ASP A 425 -15.60 20.13 -3.59
CA ASP A 425 -15.16 19.31 -2.47
C ASP A 425 -15.80 19.78 -1.15
N LEU A 426 -16.01 21.10 -1.01
CA LEU A 426 -16.67 21.67 0.17
C LEU A 426 -18.15 21.30 0.20
N SER A 427 -18.84 21.34 -0.95
CA SER A 427 -20.26 20.98 -1.01
C SER A 427 -20.49 19.51 -0.62
N GLN A 428 -19.59 18.61 -1.01
CA GLN A 428 -19.64 17.20 -0.58
C GLN A 428 -19.46 17.08 0.95
N CYS A 429 -18.56 17.86 1.55
CA CYS A 429 -18.41 17.89 3.01
C CYS A 429 -19.68 18.40 3.70
N VAL A 430 -20.28 19.50 3.21
CA VAL A 430 -21.53 20.06 3.75
C VAL A 430 -22.68 19.05 3.65
N SER A 431 -22.82 18.39 2.49
CA SER A 431 -23.79 17.30 2.29
C SER A 431 -23.59 16.18 3.32
N ALA A 432 -22.33 15.79 3.56
CA ALA A 432 -22.00 14.79 4.56
C ALA A 432 -22.33 15.24 5.99
N MET A 433 -22.12 16.52 6.34
CA MET A 433 -22.54 17.05 7.64
C MET A 433 -24.05 16.98 7.81
N GLY A 434 -24.82 17.20 6.75
CA GLY A 434 -26.25 16.88 6.67
C GLY A 434 -26.54 15.42 7.05
N LYS A 435 -25.88 14.46 6.38
CA LYS A 435 -26.06 13.03 6.64
C LYS A 435 -25.66 12.62 8.06
N MET A 436 -24.63 13.24 8.62
CA MET A 436 -24.21 13.00 10.01
C MET A 436 -25.27 13.44 11.03
N ARG A 437 -26.06 14.49 10.74
CA ARG A 437 -27.24 14.84 11.57
C ARG A 437 -28.32 13.79 11.48
N ASP A 438 -28.60 13.29 10.27
CA ASP A 438 -29.60 12.23 10.09
C ASP A 438 -29.21 10.99 10.88
N LEU A 439 -27.92 10.62 10.83
CA LEU A 439 -27.36 9.51 11.59
C LEU A 439 -27.56 9.69 13.10
N LEU A 440 -27.27 10.87 13.65
CA LEU A 440 -27.48 11.16 15.07
C LEU A 440 -28.97 11.27 15.47
N LYS A 441 -29.92 11.30 14.53
CA LYS A 441 -31.36 11.25 14.80
C LYS A 441 -31.94 9.82 14.84
N THR A 442 -31.14 8.82 14.52
CA THR A 442 -31.57 7.41 14.45
C THR A 442 -31.96 6.85 15.81
N ASN A 443 -32.83 5.85 15.81
CA ASN A 443 -33.18 5.09 17.01
C ASN A 443 -31.98 4.26 17.47
N ALA A 444 -31.19 3.73 16.53
CA ALA A 444 -29.97 2.98 16.81
C ALA A 444 -28.99 3.77 17.72
N LEU A 445 -28.88 5.09 17.55
CA LEU A 445 -28.00 5.93 18.37
C LEU A 445 -28.68 6.58 19.59
N LYS A 446 -29.99 6.41 19.77
CA LYS A 446 -30.70 6.94 20.94
C LYS A 446 -30.11 6.50 22.29
N PRO A 447 -29.66 5.23 22.49
CA PRO A 447 -29.07 4.78 23.75
C PRO A 447 -27.77 5.49 24.16
N PHE A 448 -27.11 6.20 23.23
CA PHE A 448 -25.84 6.88 23.47
C PHE A 448 -26.02 8.37 23.82
N LYS A 449 -27.27 8.84 23.96
CA LYS A 449 -27.59 10.18 24.46
C LYS A 449 -27.41 10.26 25.97
N THR A 450 -26.87 11.38 26.44
CA THR A 450 -26.80 11.70 27.88
C THR A 450 -28.10 12.29 28.41
N ARG A 451 -28.94 12.85 27.53
CA ARG A 451 -30.27 13.40 27.84
C ARG A 451 -31.26 13.01 26.75
N ASP A 452 -32.51 12.70 27.11
CA ASP A 452 -33.58 12.41 26.14
C ASP A 452 -34.11 13.71 25.51
N LEU A 453 -33.28 14.35 24.69
CA LEU A 453 -33.58 15.56 23.93
C LEU A 453 -33.59 15.26 22.43
N PRO A 454 -34.36 15.99 21.61
CA PRO A 454 -34.41 15.79 20.17
C PRO A 454 -33.07 16.09 19.50
N GLY A 455 -32.82 15.43 18.35
CA GLY A 455 -31.65 15.68 17.53
C GLY A 455 -30.31 15.51 18.26
N LEU A 456 -29.39 16.44 18.00
CA LEU A 456 -28.01 16.44 18.49
C LEU A 456 -27.88 16.83 19.97
N GLU A 457 -28.84 17.59 20.52
CA GLU A 457 -28.77 18.21 21.86
C GLU A 457 -28.71 17.20 23.01
N GLY A 458 -29.20 15.98 22.74
CA GLY A 458 -29.15 14.87 23.69
C GLY A 458 -27.79 14.20 23.81
N PHE A 459 -26.86 14.42 22.87
CA PHE A 459 -25.52 13.83 22.91
C PHE A 459 -24.53 14.73 23.65
N ASN A 460 -23.60 14.09 24.36
CA ASN A 460 -22.36 14.76 24.75
C ASN A 460 -21.37 14.65 23.60
N LEU A 461 -21.21 15.73 22.82
CA LEU A 461 -20.31 15.78 21.68
C LEU A 461 -18.98 16.40 22.08
N PHE A 462 -17.88 15.75 21.71
CA PHE A 462 -16.56 16.35 21.85
C PHE A 462 -16.44 17.57 20.93
N LYS A 463 -15.78 18.63 21.40
CA LYS A 463 -15.63 19.88 20.63
C LYS A 463 -14.32 19.88 19.81
N PRO A 464 -14.30 20.52 18.62
CA PRO A 464 -15.42 21.17 17.94
C PRO A 464 -16.47 20.15 17.49
N SER A 465 -17.75 20.46 17.73
CA SER A 465 -18.87 19.57 17.45
C SER A 465 -19.67 20.05 16.25
N LEU A 466 -20.39 19.14 15.60
CA LEU A 466 -21.26 19.45 14.48
C LEU A 466 -22.22 20.62 14.79
N PRO A 467 -22.32 21.64 13.91
CA PRO A 467 -23.19 22.78 14.13
C PRO A 467 -24.68 22.41 14.11
N MET A 468 -25.45 23.08 14.97
CA MET A 468 -26.92 22.96 14.99
C MET A 468 -27.53 23.57 13.72
N ASN A 469 -27.01 24.72 13.28
CA ASN A 469 -27.46 25.39 12.07
C ASN A 469 -26.64 24.92 10.85
N GLN A 470 -27.35 24.55 9.78
CA GLN A 470 -26.73 24.07 8.53
C GLN A 470 -25.92 25.16 7.81
N SER A 471 -26.24 26.44 8.02
CA SER A 471 -25.46 27.55 7.43
C SER A 471 -23.99 27.54 7.85
N ASP A 472 -23.68 26.93 8.99
CA ASP A 472 -22.34 26.91 9.58
C ASP A 472 -21.54 25.67 9.17
N ASP A 473 -22.10 24.78 8.34
CA ASP A 473 -21.41 23.55 7.91
C ASP A 473 -20.17 23.85 7.07
N ALA A 474 -20.22 24.90 6.26
CA ALA A 474 -19.10 25.27 5.40
C ALA A 474 -17.89 25.73 6.22
N SER A 475 -18.10 26.56 7.24
CA SER A 475 -17.03 26.98 8.15
C SER A 475 -16.55 25.79 8.99
N PHE A 476 -17.47 25.00 9.54
CA PHE A 476 -17.13 23.79 10.29
C PHE A 476 -16.25 22.82 9.49
N CYS A 477 -16.61 22.55 8.23
CA CYS A 477 -15.80 21.73 7.33
C CYS A 477 -14.39 22.29 7.18
N ARG A 478 -14.23 23.60 6.95
CA ARG A 478 -12.90 24.23 6.79
C ARG A 478 -12.08 24.24 8.08
N ASP A 479 -12.70 24.56 9.20
CA ASP A 479 -12.02 24.78 10.48
C ASP A 479 -11.63 23.46 11.17
N THR A 480 -12.32 22.37 10.84
CA THR A 480 -12.11 21.04 11.45
C THR A 480 -11.50 20.01 10.51
N VAL A 481 -11.17 20.40 9.27
CA VAL A 481 -10.65 19.48 8.25
C VAL A 481 -9.42 18.76 8.76
N ALA A 482 -9.47 17.43 8.72
CA ALA A 482 -8.33 16.57 8.98
C ALA A 482 -8.01 15.73 7.75
N THR A 483 -6.85 15.08 7.77
CA THR A 483 -6.49 14.08 6.77
C THR A 483 -7.31 12.80 6.97
N HIS A 484 -7.74 12.16 5.89
CA HIS A 484 -8.20 10.77 5.92
C HIS A 484 -7.05 9.77 5.75
N TRP A 485 -5.79 10.24 5.75
CA TRP A 485 -4.55 9.49 5.52
C TRP A 485 -4.50 8.74 4.18
N HIS A 486 -5.40 9.07 3.25
CA HIS A 486 -5.53 8.44 1.92
C HIS A 486 -4.96 9.33 0.82
N TYR A 487 -3.93 10.12 1.14
CA TYR A 487 -3.26 10.99 0.19
C TYR A 487 -2.56 10.20 -0.92
N HIS A 488 -2.56 10.78 -2.11
CA HIS A 488 -2.12 10.16 -3.35
C HIS A 488 -1.72 11.22 -4.38
N GLY A 489 -1.19 10.78 -5.52
CA GLY A 489 -0.67 11.66 -6.57
C GLY A 489 0.81 12.03 -6.39
N GLY A 490 1.31 12.95 -7.23
CA GLY A 490 2.73 13.31 -7.29
C GLY A 490 3.49 12.66 -8.45
N CYS A 491 3.08 11.46 -8.88
CA CYS A 491 3.61 10.73 -10.04
C CYS A 491 2.48 10.21 -10.94
N SER A 492 1.40 10.98 -11.08
CA SER A 492 0.14 10.55 -11.68
C SER A 492 0.28 9.87 -13.06
N ALA A 493 -0.50 8.80 -13.26
CA ALA A 493 -0.60 8.11 -14.54
C ALA A 493 -1.18 9.04 -15.63
N GLY A 494 -0.62 8.96 -16.83
CA GLY A 494 -0.89 9.87 -17.95
C GLY A 494 -0.19 11.22 -17.85
N LYS A 495 0.56 11.49 -16.77
CA LYS A 495 1.34 12.72 -16.58
C LYS A 495 2.83 12.44 -16.39
N VAL A 496 3.17 11.63 -15.38
CA VAL A 496 4.56 11.24 -15.06
C VAL A 496 4.85 9.83 -15.54
N VAL A 497 3.88 8.92 -15.37
CA VAL A 497 4.01 7.53 -15.83
C VAL A 497 3.01 7.21 -16.95
N ASP A 498 3.41 6.31 -17.85
CA ASP A 498 2.53 5.77 -18.89
C ASP A 498 1.54 4.71 -18.33
N GLY A 499 0.67 4.18 -19.19
CA GLY A 499 -0.32 3.16 -18.80
C GLY A 499 0.30 1.82 -18.37
N ASP A 500 1.58 1.58 -18.67
CA ASP A 500 2.37 0.45 -18.18
C ASP A 500 3.19 0.82 -16.92
N LEU A 501 2.97 2.01 -16.35
CA LEU A 501 3.62 2.52 -15.14
C LEU A 501 5.09 2.91 -15.30
N ARG A 502 5.57 3.09 -16.54
CA ARG A 502 6.94 3.56 -16.82
C ARG A 502 7.01 5.06 -16.73
N VAL A 503 8.09 5.58 -16.14
CA VAL A 503 8.36 7.03 -16.15
C VAL A 503 8.59 7.46 -17.59
N THR A 504 7.74 8.36 -18.09
CA THR A 504 7.79 8.76 -19.51
C THR A 504 9.12 9.43 -19.83
N GLY A 505 9.75 9.03 -20.93
CA GLY A 505 11.06 9.58 -21.35
C GLY A 505 12.27 8.97 -20.65
N ILE A 506 12.08 7.98 -19.76
CA ILE A 506 13.16 7.30 -19.05
C ILE A 506 13.02 5.78 -19.18
N LYS A 507 14.10 5.10 -19.59
CA LYS A 507 14.15 3.64 -19.68
C LYS A 507 14.44 3.00 -18.33
N ALA A 508 13.97 1.77 -18.15
CA ALA A 508 14.23 0.93 -16.98
C ALA A 508 13.81 1.56 -15.63
N LEU A 509 12.82 2.45 -15.64
CA LEU A 509 12.29 3.11 -14.44
C LEU A 509 10.76 3.09 -14.41
N ARG A 510 10.20 2.65 -13.27
CA ARG A 510 8.74 2.63 -13.02
C ARG A 510 8.39 3.22 -11.67
N VAL A 511 7.11 3.56 -11.51
CA VAL A 511 6.51 3.89 -10.22
C VAL A 511 5.26 3.04 -10.00
N VAL A 512 5.20 2.34 -8.88
CA VAL A 512 4.13 1.41 -8.51
C VAL A 512 3.79 1.61 -7.03
N ASP A 513 2.98 2.63 -6.74
CA ASP A 513 2.42 2.94 -5.42
C ASP A 513 1.30 4.01 -5.56
N GLY A 514 0.81 4.56 -4.44
CA GLY A 514 -0.27 5.55 -4.45
C GLY A 514 0.05 6.88 -5.15
N SER A 515 1.32 7.15 -5.47
CA SER A 515 1.70 8.38 -6.18
C SER A 515 1.16 8.43 -7.61
N ILE A 516 0.81 7.29 -8.21
CA ILE A 516 0.31 7.24 -9.59
C ILE A 516 -1.18 7.51 -9.70
N PHE A 517 -1.93 7.47 -8.59
CA PHE A 517 -3.37 7.58 -8.64
C PHE A 517 -3.81 8.99 -9.04
N ASN A 518 -4.82 9.04 -9.92
CA ASN A 518 -5.50 10.27 -10.31
C ASN A 518 -6.71 10.57 -9.39
N SER A 519 -7.27 9.54 -8.78
CA SER A 519 -8.36 9.59 -7.81
C SER A 519 -8.21 8.48 -6.78
N SER A 520 -8.86 8.63 -5.62
CA SER A 520 -8.94 7.57 -4.62
C SER A 520 -9.70 6.36 -5.20
N PRO A 521 -9.23 5.11 -5.03
CA PRO A 521 -9.85 3.94 -5.65
C PRO A 521 -11.14 3.45 -4.99
N GLY A 522 -11.70 4.15 -4.01
CA GLY A 522 -12.82 3.69 -3.17
C GLY A 522 -12.64 4.21 -1.75
N THR A 523 -13.19 3.54 -0.73
CA THR A 523 -13.02 3.98 0.68
C THR A 523 -11.59 3.83 1.14
N ASN A 524 -11.03 2.62 1.08
CA ASN A 524 -9.68 2.32 1.58
C ASN A 524 -8.75 1.88 0.44
N PRO A 525 -7.66 2.60 0.15
CA PRO A 525 -6.85 2.35 -1.05
C PRO A 525 -5.90 1.14 -0.95
N GLN A 526 -5.74 0.57 0.23
CA GLN A 526 -4.68 -0.42 0.47
C GLN A 526 -4.83 -1.71 -0.33
N ALA A 527 -6.06 -2.20 -0.54
CA ALA A 527 -6.31 -3.37 -1.37
C ALA A 527 -5.81 -3.14 -2.80
N THR A 528 -6.15 -1.99 -3.37
CA THR A 528 -5.77 -1.59 -4.73
C THR A 528 -4.25 -1.42 -4.87
N LEU A 529 -3.58 -0.91 -3.84
CA LEU A 529 -2.11 -0.81 -3.82
C LEU A 529 -1.45 -2.19 -3.82
N MET A 530 -1.93 -3.13 -3.00
CA MET A 530 -1.40 -4.50 -2.96
C MET A 530 -1.67 -5.24 -4.28
N MET A 531 -2.89 -5.10 -4.82
CA MET A 531 -3.28 -5.61 -6.13
C MET A 531 -2.36 -5.06 -7.23
N LEU A 532 -2.10 -3.76 -7.24
CA LEU A 532 -1.25 -3.11 -8.23
C LEU A 532 0.18 -3.65 -8.19
N GLY A 533 0.74 -3.81 -6.98
CA GLY A 533 2.05 -4.43 -6.77
C GLY A 533 2.12 -5.84 -7.34
N ARG A 534 1.11 -6.69 -7.05
CA ARG A 534 1.01 -8.06 -7.57
C ARG A 534 0.81 -8.13 -9.09
N LYS A 535 0.06 -7.18 -9.66
CA LYS A 535 -0.26 -7.10 -11.09
C LYS A 535 0.91 -6.64 -11.95
N ALA A 536 1.83 -5.85 -11.39
CA ALA A 536 2.93 -5.26 -12.14
C ALA A 536 3.62 -6.29 -13.04
N LYS A 537 3.65 -5.97 -14.35
CA LYS A 537 3.83 -6.93 -15.42
C LYS A 537 5.18 -7.64 -15.32
N LYS A 538 5.17 -8.98 -15.27
CA LYS A 538 6.35 -9.80 -15.57
C LYS A 538 6.76 -9.54 -17.03
N PRO A 539 7.99 -9.11 -17.33
CA PRO A 539 8.43 -9.13 -18.72
C PRO A 539 8.37 -10.55 -19.25
N LYS A 540 7.86 -10.73 -20.47
CA LYS A 540 7.93 -12.02 -21.15
C LYS A 540 9.40 -12.34 -21.39
N ARG A 541 9.92 -13.41 -20.79
CA ARG A 541 11.06 -14.13 -21.40
C ARG A 541 10.56 -14.54 -22.78
N LYS A 542 11.19 -14.07 -23.87
CA LYS A 542 11.16 -14.90 -25.08
C LYS A 542 11.85 -16.19 -24.64
N SER A 543 11.12 -17.30 -24.59
CA SER A 543 11.76 -18.60 -24.50
C SER A 543 12.75 -18.66 -25.66
N ILE A 544 14.05 -18.66 -25.35
CA ILE A 544 15.00 -19.25 -26.29
C ILE A 544 14.63 -20.72 -26.22
N ALA A 545 13.83 -21.17 -27.18
CA ALA A 545 13.77 -22.59 -27.45
C ALA A 545 15.22 -22.99 -27.69
N ALA A 546 15.77 -23.83 -26.81
CA ALA A 546 16.99 -24.54 -27.12
C ALA A 546 16.72 -25.22 -28.46
N ALA A 547 17.42 -24.79 -29.51
CA ALA A 547 17.49 -25.54 -30.73
C ALA A 547 18.26 -26.83 -30.38
N SER A 548 17.53 -27.82 -29.88
CA SER A 548 17.98 -29.19 -29.90
C SER A 548 18.12 -29.57 -31.36
N ALA A 549 19.36 -29.62 -31.83
CA ALA A 549 19.72 -30.25 -33.09
C ALA A 549 19.56 -31.76 -32.94
N VAL A 550 18.32 -32.25 -32.90
CA VAL A 550 17.95 -33.66 -33.08
C VAL A 550 16.57 -33.67 -33.72
N GLY A 551 16.48 -34.00 -35.01
CA GLY A 551 15.20 -34.14 -35.69
C GLY A 551 15.25 -34.02 -37.20
N MET A 552 15.77 -35.08 -37.83
CA MET A 552 15.33 -35.64 -39.12
C MET A 552 14.77 -34.69 -40.19
N VAL A 553 15.61 -34.50 -41.22
CA VAL A 553 15.16 -34.33 -42.61
C VAL A 553 14.42 -35.61 -43.01
N ALA A 554 13.12 -35.51 -43.25
CA ALA A 554 12.35 -36.52 -43.95
C ALA A 554 11.39 -35.82 -44.91
N SER A 555 11.84 -35.61 -46.14
CA SER A 555 10.98 -35.72 -47.33
C SER A 555 11.85 -35.62 -48.59
N LEU A 556 11.54 -36.51 -49.54
CA LEU A 556 11.90 -36.48 -50.96
C LEU A 556 13.30 -37.04 -51.31
N VAL A 557 13.38 -38.34 -51.57
CA VAL A 557 13.30 -38.99 -52.91
C VAL A 557 14.13 -40.28 -52.85
N ASP A 558 13.46 -41.43 -53.04
CA ASP A 558 14.10 -42.66 -53.48
C ASP A 558 13.43 -43.10 -54.79
N PHE A 559 14.20 -43.16 -55.87
CA PHE A 559 14.11 -44.25 -56.84
C PHE A 559 15.44 -44.37 -57.61
N ASN A 560 16.03 -45.56 -57.45
CA ASN A 560 16.97 -46.27 -58.32
C ASN A 560 18.45 -45.89 -58.43
N ALA A 561 19.26 -46.88 -58.01
CA ALA A 561 20.32 -47.57 -58.73
C ALA A 561 21.76 -47.39 -58.18
N SER A 562 22.32 -48.53 -57.78
CA SER A 562 23.71 -48.85 -57.42
C SER A 562 24.69 -48.71 -58.61
N PRO A 563 26.00 -49.07 -58.53
CA PRO A 563 26.84 -49.47 -57.38
C PRO A 563 28.27 -48.86 -57.36
N SER A 564 29.03 -49.24 -56.31
CA SER A 564 30.46 -49.65 -56.33
C SER A 564 31.56 -48.72 -55.75
N LEU A 565 32.48 -49.39 -55.02
CA LEU A 565 33.87 -49.03 -54.63
C LEU A 565 34.03 -47.92 -53.58
N SER A 566 34.98 -47.92 -52.63
CA SER A 566 36.00 -48.86 -52.14
C SER A 566 36.64 -48.22 -50.89
N SER A 567 36.90 -49.01 -49.85
CA SER A 567 38.10 -49.03 -48.98
C SER A 567 38.71 -47.72 -48.44
N GLN A 568 38.83 -47.57 -47.11
CA GLN A 568 40.08 -47.83 -46.37
C GLN A 568 39.96 -47.41 -44.90
N SER A 569 40.45 -48.32 -44.06
CA SER A 569 40.76 -48.25 -42.63
C SER A 569 41.86 -47.25 -42.29
N PHE A 570 41.89 -46.72 -41.06
CA PHE A 570 43.08 -46.80 -40.19
C PHE A 570 42.71 -46.60 -38.72
N GLU A 571 43.25 -47.49 -37.90
CA GLU A 571 43.03 -47.70 -36.46
C GLU A 571 44.08 -46.93 -35.58
N PRO A 572 43.93 -46.95 -34.23
CA PRO A 572 44.50 -46.00 -33.24
C PRO A 572 45.85 -46.52 -32.67
N PRO A 573 46.43 -46.01 -31.53
CA PRO A 573 45.96 -46.38 -30.15
C PRO A 573 46.35 -45.47 -28.93
N PHE A 574 45.49 -45.47 -27.89
CA PHE A 574 45.76 -45.58 -26.41
C PHE A 574 46.73 -44.59 -25.66
N PRO A 575 47.00 -44.69 -24.32
CA PRO A 575 46.18 -44.20 -23.18
C PRO A 575 46.95 -43.52 -21.98
N TRP A 576 46.18 -43.05 -20.96
CA TRP A 576 46.33 -42.86 -19.46
C TRP A 576 47.69 -43.12 -18.70
N PRO A 577 47.92 -42.90 -17.36
CA PRO A 577 47.03 -42.56 -16.19
C PRO A 577 47.62 -41.69 -15.00
N THR A 578 46.79 -41.45 -13.93
CA THR A 578 47.05 -41.43 -12.42
C THR A 578 48.12 -40.50 -11.77
N GLU A 579 48.16 -40.08 -10.47
CA GLU A 579 47.62 -40.53 -9.17
C GLU A 579 47.79 -39.49 -7.99
N LYS A 580 46.90 -39.59 -6.97
CA LYS A 580 46.93 -39.42 -5.48
C LYS A 580 48.00 -38.68 -4.60
N SER A 581 47.44 -37.93 -3.61
CA SER A 581 47.64 -37.92 -2.11
C SER A 581 48.91 -37.45 -1.37
N ILE A 582 48.74 -36.69 -0.25
CA ILE A 582 49.13 -36.98 1.18
C ILE A 582 49.09 -35.72 2.09
N ALA A 583 48.92 -35.93 3.40
CA ALA A 583 48.58 -35.03 4.51
C ALA A 583 49.75 -34.65 5.47
N TYR A 584 49.38 -34.02 6.62
CA TYR A 584 50.13 -33.63 7.86
C TYR A 584 50.78 -32.22 7.85
N GLY A 585 50.82 -31.41 8.92
CA GLY A 585 50.48 -31.55 10.34
C GLY A 585 50.83 -30.27 11.15
N PHE A 586 50.38 -30.23 12.40
CA PHE A 586 50.43 -29.20 13.46
C PHE A 586 51.76 -28.47 13.76
N PHE A 587 51.67 -27.23 14.30
CA PHE A 587 52.44 -26.75 15.48
C PHE A 587 51.70 -25.64 16.25
N LEU A 588 51.88 -25.63 17.57
CA LEU A 588 51.17 -24.90 18.64
C LEU A 588 52.00 -23.75 19.25
N SER A 589 51.30 -22.74 19.78
CA SER A 589 51.64 -21.86 20.94
C SER A 589 52.80 -20.83 20.75
N VAL A 590 52.81 -19.61 21.30
CA VAL A 590 52.63 -19.20 22.71
C VAL A 590 52.20 -17.72 22.85
N ASN A 591 51.44 -17.50 23.93
CA ASN A 591 50.95 -16.30 24.63
C ASN A 591 51.81 -15.02 24.73
N GLY A 592 51.12 -13.89 24.93
CA GLY A 592 51.64 -12.69 25.62
C GLY A 592 50.68 -11.50 25.66
N LYS A 593 49.86 -11.39 26.72
CA LYS A 593 49.07 -10.21 27.18
C LYS A 593 49.81 -9.56 28.38
N PRO A 594 49.36 -8.46 29.04
CA PRO A 594 48.43 -7.36 28.70
C PRO A 594 48.87 -5.94 29.21
N SER A 595 47.92 -4.97 29.17
CA SER A 595 47.79 -3.72 29.97
C SER A 595 48.44 -2.45 29.37
N VAL A 596 47.93 -1.20 29.46
CA VAL A 596 47.12 -0.47 30.46
C VAL A 596 46.35 0.68 29.77
N SER A 597 45.26 1.11 30.43
CA SER A 597 44.42 2.30 30.23
C SER A 597 45.11 3.66 29.98
N ARG A 598 44.44 4.51 29.19
CA ARG A 598 43.96 5.85 29.60
C ARG A 598 42.76 6.25 28.76
#